data_AF-A0A1A0L5K1-F1
#
_entry.id   AF-A0A1A0L5K1-F1
#
_cell.length_a   1.000
_cell.length_b   1.000
_cell.length_c   1.000
_cell.angle_alpha   90.00
_cell.angle_beta   90.00
_cell.angle_gamma   90.00
#
_symmetry.space_group_name_H-M   'P 1'
#
loop_
_entity.id
_entity.type
_entity.pdbx_description
1 polymer ?
#
loop_
_entity_poly.entity_id
_entity_poly.type
_entity_poly.pdbx_seq_one_letter_code
_entity_poly.pdbx_strand_id
1 'polypeptide(L)'
;MRGIITMSATTDLTVTNPSSITDLLGSTLTPAEAALLDTYRALKAIAAQDLPPSTAANVRVALSALGIALTDAVIDFEHLTDLGC
;
A
#
# COMPACT_ATOMS: atom_id res chain seq x y z
N MET A 1 13.05 -56.38 1.79
CA MET A 1 13.15 -55.33 2.83
C MET A 1 13.19 -53.99 2.10
N ARG A 2 12.06 -53.29 1.98
CA ARG A 2 11.97 -51.99 1.26
C ARG A 2 11.92 -50.89 2.31
N GLY A 3 13.01 -50.13 2.44
CA GLY A 3 13.10 -49.00 3.35
C GLY A 3 12.28 -47.82 2.84
N ILE A 4 11.36 -47.34 3.68
CA ILE A 4 10.58 -46.12 3.44
C ILE A 4 11.52 -44.94 3.71
N ILE A 5 11.72 -44.08 2.71
CA ILE A 5 12.39 -42.79 2.91
C ILE A 5 11.33 -41.82 3.44
N THR A 6 11.43 -41.46 4.71
CA THR A 6 10.66 -40.36 5.30
C THR A 6 11.32 -39.05 4.90
N MET A 7 10.74 -38.29 3.97
CA MET A 7 11.15 -36.91 3.73
C MET A 7 10.51 -36.01 4.81
N SER A 8 11.32 -35.53 5.75
CA SER A 8 10.94 -34.42 6.62
C SER A 8 11.30 -33.12 5.90
N ALA A 9 10.29 -32.42 5.38
CA ALA A 9 10.48 -31.10 4.79
C ALA A 9 10.55 -30.07 5.93
N THR A 10 11.76 -29.76 6.38
CA THR A 10 12.02 -28.53 7.14
C THR A 10 12.04 -27.39 6.14
N THR A 11 10.87 -26.80 5.87
CA THR A 11 10.81 -25.50 5.21
C THR A 11 11.21 -24.46 6.25
N ASP A 12 12.50 -24.16 6.29
CA ASP A 12 13.02 -22.96 6.94
C ASP A 12 12.48 -21.75 6.18
N LEU A 13 11.30 -21.30 6.59
CA LEU A 13 10.76 -20.01 6.18
C LEU A 13 11.66 -18.97 6.84
N THR A 14 12.71 -18.57 6.13
CA THR A 14 13.36 -17.29 6.35
C THR A 14 12.31 -16.22 6.07
N VAL A 15 11.49 -15.92 7.10
CA VAL A 15 10.68 -14.72 7.17
C VAL A 15 11.68 -13.59 7.18
N THR A 16 12.05 -13.15 5.98
CA THR A 16 12.62 -11.83 5.77
C THR A 16 11.53 -10.91 6.27
N ASN A 17 11.68 -10.43 7.51
CA ASN A 17 10.73 -9.54 8.13
C ASN A 17 10.55 -8.37 7.15
N PRO A 18 9.41 -8.24 6.45
CA PRO A 18 9.24 -7.09 5.58
C PRO A 18 9.38 -5.88 6.51
N SER A 19 10.27 -4.94 6.18
CA SER A 19 10.45 -3.70 6.93
C SER A 19 9.06 -3.19 7.28
N SER A 20 8.68 -3.30 8.56
CA SER A 20 7.31 -3.02 8.99
C SER A 20 7.01 -1.59 8.58
N ILE A 21 6.04 -1.41 7.68
CA ILE A 21 5.66 -0.07 7.24
C ILE A 21 5.15 0.65 8.48
N THR A 22 5.74 1.80 8.76
CA THR A 22 5.38 2.65 9.89
C THR A 22 4.69 3.91 9.41
N ASP A 23 3.86 4.47 10.27
CA ASP A 23 3.33 5.83 10.12
C ASP A 23 4.44 6.89 10.31
N LEU A 24 4.10 8.17 10.19
CA LEU A 24 5.05 9.27 10.35
C LEU A 24 5.54 9.45 11.80
N LEU A 25 4.94 8.74 12.77
CA LEU A 25 5.32 8.74 14.18
C LEU A 25 6.14 7.49 14.58
N GLY A 26 6.35 6.55 13.64
CA GLY A 26 7.10 5.31 13.86
C GLY A 26 6.25 4.14 14.38
N SER A 27 4.93 4.24 14.41
CA SER A 27 4.04 3.14 14.78
C SER A 27 3.83 2.20 13.59
N THR A 28 3.81 0.89 13.82
CA THR A 28 3.51 -0.09 12.76
C THR A 28 2.08 0.08 12.27
N LEU A 29 1.91 0.15 10.94
CA LEU A 29 0.59 0.20 10.33
C LEU A 29 -0.17 -1.12 10.57
N THR A 30 -1.46 -0.99 10.86
CA THR A 30 -2.41 -2.10 10.78
C THR A 30 -2.57 -2.58 9.34
N PRO A 31 -3.07 -3.81 9.11
CA PRO A 31 -3.33 -4.30 7.76
C PRO A 31 -4.28 -3.40 6.95
N ALA A 32 -5.26 -2.77 7.60
CA ALA A 32 -6.20 -1.86 6.94
C ALA A 32 -5.51 -0.55 6.50
N GLU A 33 -4.68 0.03 7.36
CA GLU A 33 -3.91 1.24 7.05
C GLU A 33 -2.90 1.00 5.92
N ALA A 34 -2.21 -0.14 5.94
CA ALA A 34 -1.34 -0.55 4.86
C ALA A 34 -2.11 -0.68 3.52
N ALA A 35 -3.30 -1.28 3.55
CA ALA A 35 -4.14 -1.41 2.36
C ALA A 35 -4.64 -0.06 1.81
N LEU A 36 -4.96 0.90 2.70
CA LEU A 36 -5.32 2.26 2.29
C LEU A 36 -4.13 2.98 1.65
N LEU A 37 -2.93 2.85 2.23
CA LEU A 37 -1.70 3.42 1.69
C LEU A 37 -1.35 2.84 0.31
N ASP A 38 -1.48 1.53 0.14
CA ASP A 38 -1.26 0.88 -1.14
C ASP A 38 -2.29 1.29 -2.20
N THR A 39 -3.55 1.45 -1.81
CA THR A 39 -4.62 1.96 -2.69
C THR A 39 -4.32 3.40 -3.14
N TYR A 40 -3.89 4.25 -2.21
CA TYR A 40 -3.48 5.63 -2.52
C TYR A 40 -2.33 5.67 -3.53
N ARG A 41 -1.29 4.84 -3.33
CA ARG A 41 -0.16 4.71 -4.26
C ARG A 41 -0.61 4.22 -5.65
N ALA A 42 -1.52 3.25 -5.69
CA ALA A 42 -2.08 2.75 -6.94
C ALA A 42 -2.88 3.84 -7.68
N LEU A 43 -3.69 4.62 -6.97
CA LEU A 43 -4.40 5.75 -7.56
C LEU A 43 -3.45 6.84 -8.08
N LYS A 44 -2.33 7.13 -7.39
CA LYS A 44 -1.30 8.05 -7.92
C LYS A 44 -0.74 7.54 -9.25
N ALA A 45 -0.43 6.25 -9.32
CA ALA A 45 0.06 5.63 -10.55
C ALA A 45 -0.97 5.67 -11.68
N ILE A 46 -2.27 5.51 -11.38
CA ILE A 46 -3.35 5.65 -12.36
C ILE A 46 -3.51 7.12 -12.80
N ALA A 47 -3.46 8.07 -11.86
CA ALA A 47 -3.59 9.50 -12.15
C ALA A 47 -2.49 10.04 -13.07
N ALA A 48 -1.31 9.40 -13.07
CA ALA A 48 -0.19 9.73 -13.94
C ALA A 48 -0.34 9.19 -15.39
N GLN A 49 -1.37 8.38 -15.67
CA GLN A 49 -1.62 7.85 -17.01
C GLN A 49 -2.38 8.84 -17.89
N ASP A 50 -2.30 8.64 -19.20
CA ASP A 50 -3.14 9.34 -20.17
C ASP A 50 -4.56 8.77 -20.12
N LEU A 51 -5.44 9.46 -19.41
CA LEU A 51 -6.84 9.08 -19.19
C LEU A 51 -7.78 10.08 -19.85
N PRO A 52 -8.98 9.64 -20.28
CA PRO A 52 -10.03 10.57 -20.68
C PRO A 52 -10.30 11.61 -19.57
N PRO A 53 -10.60 12.88 -19.91
CA PRO A 53 -10.66 13.96 -18.93
C PRO A 53 -11.60 13.71 -17.74
N SER A 54 -12.77 13.10 -17.99
CA SER A 54 -13.73 12.76 -16.94
C SER A 54 -13.21 11.67 -16.01
N THR A 55 -12.52 10.66 -16.56
CA THR A 55 -11.89 9.59 -15.78
C THR A 55 -10.77 10.15 -14.92
N ALA A 56 -9.91 10.99 -15.48
CA ALA A 56 -8.82 11.64 -14.74
C ALA A 56 -9.35 12.48 -13.57
N ALA A 57 -10.44 13.24 -13.78
CA ALA A 57 -11.08 14.01 -12.72
C ALA A 57 -11.61 13.13 -11.58
N ASN A 58 -12.27 12.01 -11.89
CA ASN A 58 -12.80 11.11 -10.87
C ASN A 58 -11.69 10.36 -10.11
N VAL A 59 -10.60 10.00 -10.79
CA VAL A 59 -9.42 9.41 -10.12
C VAL A 59 -8.84 10.40 -9.13
N ARG A 60 -8.72 11.69 -9.49
CA ARG A 60 -8.26 12.73 -8.57
C ARG A 60 -9.19 12.91 -7.37
N VAL A 61 -10.51 12.88 -7.56
CA VAL A 61 -11.45 12.93 -6.42
C VAL A 61 -11.24 11.77 -5.45
N ALA A 62 -11.05 10.55 -5.95
CA ALA A 62 -10.75 9.39 -5.11
C ALA A 62 -9.39 9.52 -4.41
N LEU A 63 -8.39 10.06 -5.11
CA LEU A 63 -7.06 10.35 -4.58
C LEU A 63 -7.12 11.36 -3.43
N SER A 64 -7.88 12.46 -3.58
CA SER A 64 -8.08 13.46 -2.54
C SER A 64 -8.69 12.86 -1.28
N ALA A 65 -9.74 12.05 -1.43
CA ALA A 65 -10.44 11.45 -0.30
C ALA A 65 -9.50 10.52 0.50
N LEU A 66 -8.68 9.71 -0.18
CA LEU A 66 -7.69 8.87 0.48
C LEU A 66 -6.53 9.68 1.07
N GLY A 67 -6.02 10.69 0.37
CA GLY A 67 -4.94 11.55 0.88
C GLY A 67 -5.32 12.25 2.18
N ILE A 68 -6.56 12.72 2.30
CA ILE A 68 -7.09 13.30 3.55
C ILE A 68 -7.13 12.25 4.66
N ALA A 69 -7.64 11.04 4.38
CA ALA A 69 -7.72 9.96 5.36
C ALA A 69 -6.33 9.51 5.87
N LEU A 70 -5.33 9.42 4.97
CA LEU A 70 -3.96 9.07 5.34
C LEU A 70 -3.28 10.17 6.15
N THR A 71 -3.56 11.44 5.84
CA THR A 71 -3.05 12.58 6.60
C THR A 71 -3.63 12.59 8.02
N ASP A 72 -4.95 12.38 8.16
CA ASP A 72 -5.64 12.31 9.46
C ASP A 72 -5.13 11.14 10.32
N ALA A 73 -4.84 10.01 9.69
CA ALA A 73 -4.24 8.85 10.34
C ALA A 73 -2.72 8.97 10.56
N VAL A 74 -2.10 10.09 10.16
CA VAL A 74 -0.65 10.35 10.30
C VAL A 74 0.22 9.33 9.53
N ILE A 75 -0.33 8.70 8.49
CA ILE A 75 0.32 7.63 7.72
C ILE A 75 1.23 8.21 6.64
N ASP A 76 0.71 9.18 5.88
CA ASP A 76 1.43 9.84 4.79
C ASP A 76 0.91 11.27 4.64
N PHE A 77 1.77 12.17 4.16
CA PHE A 77 1.42 13.57 3.95
C PHE A 77 1.99 14.08 2.64
N GLU A 78 1.10 14.55 1.77
CA GLU A 78 1.43 15.15 0.47
C GLU A 78 0.42 16.27 0.18
N HIS A 79 0.87 17.39 -0.38
CA HIS A 79 -0.05 18.46 -0.75
C HIS A 79 -0.90 18.04 -1.95
N LEU A 80 -2.22 18.02 -1.79
CA LEU A 80 -3.15 17.62 -2.86
C LEU A 80 -3.02 18.49 -4.12
N THR A 81 -2.61 19.75 -3.97
CA THR A 81 -2.34 20.66 -5.09
C THR A 81 -1.22 20.15 -5.99
N ASP A 82 -0.23 19.44 -5.44
CA ASP A 82 0.89 18.87 -6.20
C ASP A 82 0.42 17.68 -7.06
N LEU A 83 -0.73 17.08 -6.70
CA LEU A 83 -1.40 16.00 -7.41
C LEU A 83 -2.52 16.50 -8.34
N GLY A 84 -2.67 17.82 -8.49
CA GLY A 84 -3.71 18.45 -9.30
C GLY A 84 -5.13 18.23 -8.80
N CYS A 85 -5.27 17.95 -7.50
CA CYS A 85 -6.50 17.61 -6.80
C CYS A 85 -7.18 18.82 -6.17
#